data_AF-A0A2T4G6I5-F1
#
_entry.id   AF-A0A2T4G6I5-F1
#
_cell.length_a   1.000
_cell.length_b   1.000
_cell.length_c   1.000
_cell.angle_alpha   90.00
_cell.angle_beta   90.00
_cell.angle_gamma   90.00
#
_symmetry.space_group_name_H-M   'P 1'
#
loop_
_entity.id
_entity.type
_entity.pdbx_description
1 polymer ?
#
loop_
_entity_poly.entity_id
_entity_poly.type
_entity_poly.pdbx_seq_one_letter_code
_entity_poly.pdbx_strand_id
1 'polypeptide(L)'
;MPSSNDPELLARARQATGFVNGVDSNPFKGLVRDQLSLIAHDEGGSFTINERRAAWEELQSTPAPSLKSIPVNGRDLMISRLFRGSEPPVALPPATFYNMAQNPCDFLTIEDRNLIADMFAYAQAEGANLAHVTQVAVVLGDYRRSSDGRQTVGGNNGYDANGYRVTFDFKKEEAQIASRILNGSAINSTRIDQGFLRYILHPDHGAFTNLGGIPFLERMVNKFSNEGDDQPPLGSEFATFKKINFEDYAVRTTNKAIRLPPDKSVAVVINGVWSLTEYGKVCGYAIDSATGRLSTPSDSSGEKTPPPSTLGIPATDAANRTILDALAETRDQPTQRWIWPGHLFTILRNIKP
;
A
#
# COMPACT_ATOMS: atom_id res chain seq x y z
N MET A 1 -35.30 12.45 -20.20
CA MET A 1 -35.81 13.74 -19.68
C MET A 1 -35.68 13.66 -18.16
N PRO A 2 -34.87 14.49 -17.51
CA PRO A 2 -34.87 14.54 -16.05
C PRO A 2 -36.21 15.11 -15.57
N SER A 3 -36.83 14.45 -14.62
CA SER A 3 -38.13 14.81 -14.02
C SER A 3 -37.92 15.87 -12.93
N SER A 4 -37.58 17.09 -13.34
CA SER A 4 -37.56 18.25 -12.45
C SER A 4 -38.73 19.18 -12.77
N ASN A 5 -39.57 19.44 -11.77
CA ASN A 5 -40.69 20.40 -11.83
C ASN A 5 -40.25 21.85 -11.59
N ASP A 6 -38.94 22.11 -11.62
CA ASP A 6 -38.41 23.46 -11.46
C ASP A 6 -38.62 24.27 -12.76
N PRO A 7 -39.41 25.36 -12.71
CA PRO A 7 -39.69 26.17 -13.89
C PRO A 7 -38.44 26.82 -14.50
N GLU A 8 -37.40 27.11 -13.69
CA GLU A 8 -36.17 27.73 -14.19
C GLU A 8 -35.31 26.74 -14.98
N LEU A 9 -35.20 25.50 -14.50
CA LEU A 9 -34.48 24.42 -15.20
C LEU A 9 -35.17 24.08 -16.52
N LEU A 10 -36.51 24.07 -16.55
CA LEU A 10 -37.28 23.82 -17.76
C LEU A 10 -37.13 24.97 -18.78
N ALA A 11 -37.12 26.22 -18.33
CA ALA A 11 -36.88 27.37 -19.20
C ALA A 11 -35.48 27.33 -19.82
N ARG A 12 -34.46 27.01 -19.03
CA ARG A 12 -33.07 26.87 -19.49
C ARG A 12 -32.89 25.72 -20.47
N ALA A 13 -33.48 24.55 -20.19
CA ALA A 13 -33.42 23.41 -21.10
C ALA A 13 -34.12 23.69 -22.45
N ARG A 14 -35.21 24.45 -22.44
CA ARG A 14 -35.88 24.94 -23.66
C ARG A 14 -34.97 25.89 -24.44
N GLN A 15 -34.36 26.86 -23.75
CA GLN A 15 -33.44 27.82 -24.37
C GLN A 15 -32.21 27.13 -24.96
N ALA A 16 -31.61 26.15 -24.26
CA ALA A 16 -30.51 25.34 -24.77
C ALA A 16 -30.90 24.56 -26.04
N THR A 17 -32.12 24.03 -26.07
CA THR A 17 -32.66 23.34 -27.25
C THR A 17 -32.87 24.32 -28.41
N GLY A 18 -33.36 25.53 -28.13
CA GLY A 18 -33.48 26.60 -29.12
C GLY A 18 -32.13 27.04 -29.69
N PHE A 19 -31.11 27.18 -28.84
CA PHE A 19 -29.75 27.51 -29.25
C PHE A 19 -29.14 26.45 -30.19
N VAL A 20 -29.22 25.17 -29.82
CA VAL A 20 -28.71 24.07 -30.67
C VAL A 20 -29.42 24.00 -32.02
N ASN A 21 -30.68 24.44 -32.09
CA ASN A 21 -31.46 24.54 -33.33
C ASN A 21 -31.26 25.88 -34.08
N GLY A 22 -30.39 26.77 -33.58
CA GLY A 22 -30.08 28.06 -34.20
C GLY A 22 -31.17 29.12 -34.09
N VAL A 23 -32.17 28.92 -33.22
CA VAL A 23 -33.31 29.85 -33.05
C VAL A 23 -33.21 30.73 -31.80
N ASP A 24 -32.27 30.44 -30.90
CA ASP A 24 -32.17 31.10 -29.60
C ASP A 24 -30.71 31.36 -29.19
N SER A 25 -30.52 32.13 -28.10
CA SER A 25 -29.19 32.43 -27.56
C SER A 25 -28.70 31.35 -26.59
N ASN A 26 -27.38 31.18 -26.49
CA ASN A 26 -26.77 30.23 -25.55
C ASN A 26 -27.11 30.60 -24.10
N PRO A 27 -27.79 29.73 -23.33
CA PRO A 27 -28.16 30.02 -21.94
C PRO A 27 -26.97 30.12 -20.99
N PHE A 28 -25.79 29.63 -21.38
CA PHE A 28 -24.57 29.65 -20.58
C PHE A 28 -23.61 30.77 -20.97
N LYS A 29 -24.07 31.69 -21.82
CA LYS A 29 -23.26 32.82 -22.29
C LYS A 29 -22.76 33.66 -21.12
N GLY A 30 -21.45 33.87 -21.05
CA GLY A 30 -20.81 34.63 -19.97
C GLY A 30 -20.56 33.87 -18.67
N LEU A 31 -20.83 32.56 -18.61
CA LEU A 31 -20.31 31.72 -17.52
C LEU A 31 -18.79 31.59 -17.62
N VAL A 32 -18.14 31.40 -16.47
CA VAL A 32 -16.69 31.17 -16.43
C VAL A 32 -16.35 29.77 -16.96
N ARG A 33 -15.14 29.63 -17.52
CA ARG A 33 -14.67 28.39 -18.18
C ARG A 33 -14.85 27.12 -17.33
N ASP A 34 -14.61 27.21 -16.02
CA ASP A 34 -14.72 26.07 -15.11
C ASP A 34 -16.18 25.63 -14.91
N GLN A 35 -17.11 26.58 -14.79
CA GLN A 35 -18.54 26.30 -14.71
C GLN A 35 -19.06 25.69 -16.02
N LEU A 36 -18.59 26.20 -17.16
CA LEU A 36 -18.90 25.64 -18.47
C LEU A 36 -18.39 24.20 -18.62
N SER A 37 -17.18 23.91 -18.12
CA SER A 37 -16.59 22.56 -18.15
C SER A 37 -17.38 21.56 -17.30
N LEU A 38 -17.78 21.95 -16.08
CA LEU A 38 -18.60 21.12 -15.19
C LEU A 38 -19.94 20.76 -15.82
N ILE A 39 -20.59 21.72 -16.50
CA ILE A 39 -21.87 21.49 -17.17
C ILE A 39 -21.67 20.60 -18.41
N ALA A 40 -20.66 20.88 -19.23
CA ALA A 40 -20.43 20.13 -20.47
C ALA A 40 -20.10 18.65 -20.24
N HIS A 41 -19.43 18.32 -19.13
CA HIS A 41 -19.04 16.95 -18.76
C HIS A 41 -19.96 16.34 -17.68
N ASP A 42 -21.11 16.93 -17.37
CA ASP A 42 -22.06 16.31 -16.46
C ASP A 42 -22.61 15.02 -17.08
N GLU A 43 -22.15 13.88 -16.57
CA GLU A 43 -22.72 12.56 -16.88
C GLU A 43 -23.76 12.14 -15.83
N GLY A 44 -23.91 12.92 -14.75
CA GLY A 44 -24.82 12.67 -13.62
C GLY A 44 -26.29 12.96 -13.90
N GLY A 45 -26.62 13.48 -15.09
CA GLY A 45 -27.99 13.68 -15.56
C GLY A 45 -28.71 14.89 -14.99
N SER A 46 -27.97 15.83 -14.38
CA SER A 46 -28.49 17.11 -13.90
C SER A 46 -28.74 18.09 -15.05
N PHE A 47 -28.01 17.92 -16.17
CA PHE A 47 -28.18 18.69 -17.41
C PHE A 47 -28.61 17.82 -18.59
N THR A 48 -29.44 18.38 -19.47
CA THR A 48 -29.85 17.73 -20.72
C THR A 48 -28.71 17.71 -21.75
N ILE A 49 -28.79 16.82 -22.76
CA ILE A 49 -27.78 16.74 -23.83
C ILE A 49 -27.60 18.10 -24.54
N ASN A 50 -28.69 18.84 -24.75
CA ASN A 50 -28.65 20.15 -25.41
C ASN A 50 -28.00 21.20 -24.51
N GLU A 51 -28.21 21.15 -23.20
CA GLU A 51 -27.51 22.03 -22.26
C GLU A 51 -26.00 21.76 -22.23
N ARG A 52 -25.59 20.49 -22.21
CA ARG A 52 -24.16 20.13 -22.26
C ARG A 52 -23.50 20.60 -23.56
N ARG A 53 -24.19 20.43 -24.69
CA ARG A 53 -23.73 20.92 -25.99
C ARG A 53 -23.64 22.45 -26.03
N ALA A 54 -24.64 23.15 -25.50
CA ALA A 54 -24.60 24.60 -25.40
C ALA A 54 -23.42 25.10 -24.53
N ALA A 55 -23.18 24.47 -23.37
CA ALA A 55 -22.04 24.79 -22.52
C ALA A 55 -20.69 24.52 -23.22
N TRP A 56 -20.59 23.43 -23.98
CA TRP A 56 -19.39 23.09 -24.76
C TRP A 56 -19.11 24.09 -25.89
N GLU A 57 -20.13 24.59 -26.58
CA GLU A 57 -19.97 25.59 -27.63
C GLU A 57 -19.53 26.96 -27.08
N GLU A 58 -20.02 27.35 -25.89
CA GLU A 58 -19.54 28.56 -25.19
C GLU A 58 -18.08 28.38 -24.70
N LEU A 59 -17.75 27.18 -24.23
CA LEU A 59 -16.39 26.82 -23.77
C LEU A 59 -15.36 26.95 -24.91
N GLN A 60 -15.74 26.61 -26.14
CA GLN A 60 -14.90 26.78 -27.33
C GLN A 60 -14.80 28.24 -27.80
N SER A 61 -15.89 29.01 -27.63
CA SER A 61 -15.97 30.40 -28.06
C SER A 61 -15.30 31.39 -27.10
N THR A 62 -15.06 30.99 -25.85
CA THR A 62 -14.41 31.84 -24.84
C THR A 62 -12.88 31.82 -25.04
N PRO A 63 -12.24 32.96 -25.38
CA PRO A 63 -10.79 33.01 -25.58
C PRO A 63 -10.05 32.66 -24.29
N ALA A 64 -9.00 31.85 -24.41
CA ALA A 64 -8.18 31.44 -23.28
C ALA A 64 -7.55 32.67 -22.59
N PRO A 65 -7.54 32.74 -21.25
CA PRO A 65 -6.77 33.77 -20.57
C PRO A 65 -5.29 33.65 -20.95
N SER A 66 -4.62 34.79 -21.12
CA SER A 66 -3.18 34.86 -21.26
C SER A 66 -2.48 34.13 -20.12
N LEU A 67 -1.44 33.35 -20.45
CA LEU A 67 -0.62 32.51 -19.57
C LEU A 67 -0.49 33.06 -18.13
N LYS A 68 -1.40 32.62 -17.27
CA LYS A 68 -1.30 32.62 -15.81
C LYS A 68 -1.88 31.30 -15.36
N SER A 69 -1.00 30.44 -14.85
CA SER A 69 -1.25 29.15 -14.18
C SER A 69 -2.50 28.39 -14.67
N ILE A 70 -2.29 27.35 -15.48
CA ILE A 70 -3.25 26.25 -15.59
C ILE A 70 -3.64 25.88 -14.15
N PRO A 71 -4.93 25.90 -13.76
CA PRO A 71 -5.32 25.35 -12.47
C PRO A 71 -4.84 23.90 -12.46
N VAL A 72 -3.83 23.62 -11.65
CA VAL A 72 -3.23 22.29 -11.59
C VAL A 72 -4.30 21.38 -11.04
N ASN A 73 -4.92 20.57 -11.89
CA ASN A 73 -5.82 19.54 -11.42
C ASN A 73 -4.98 18.41 -10.82
N GLY A 74 -4.65 18.54 -9.53
CA GLY A 74 -3.92 17.53 -8.77
C GLY A 74 -4.57 16.15 -8.81
N ARG A 75 -5.91 16.10 -8.98
CA ARG A 75 -6.65 14.85 -9.14
C ARG A 75 -6.36 14.20 -10.50
N ASP A 76 -6.31 14.96 -11.58
CA ASP A 76 -5.93 14.41 -12.90
C ASP A 76 -4.47 13.90 -12.91
N LEU A 77 -3.56 14.62 -12.24
CA LEU A 77 -2.19 14.16 -12.02
C LEU A 77 -2.16 12.84 -11.22
N MET A 78 -2.93 12.75 -10.14
CA MET A 78 -3.05 11.52 -9.36
C MET A 78 -3.57 10.36 -10.22
N ILE A 79 -4.67 10.55 -10.94
CA ILE A 79 -5.31 9.52 -11.76
C ILE A 79 -4.37 9.03 -12.87
N SER A 80 -3.73 9.96 -13.58
CA SER A 80 -2.80 9.61 -14.66
C SER A 80 -1.58 8.85 -14.16
N ARG A 81 -1.00 9.25 -13.02
CA ARG A 81 0.25 8.68 -12.50
C ARG A 81 0.06 7.41 -11.67
N LEU A 82 -1.00 7.34 -10.85
CA LEU A 82 -1.22 6.23 -9.93
C LEU A 82 -2.14 5.16 -10.52
N PHE A 83 -3.09 5.54 -11.37
CA PHE A 83 -4.19 4.65 -11.80
C PHE A 83 -4.31 4.48 -13.31
N ARG A 84 -3.30 4.92 -14.08
CA ARG A 84 -3.25 4.77 -15.55
C ARG A 84 -4.48 5.37 -16.25
N GLY A 85 -5.05 6.44 -15.70
CA GLY A 85 -6.12 7.22 -16.34
C GLY A 85 -7.54 6.94 -15.85
N SER A 86 -7.77 5.97 -14.97
CA SER A 86 -9.09 5.73 -14.38
C SER A 86 -8.97 5.40 -12.89
N GLU A 87 -9.68 6.15 -12.05
CA GLU A 87 -9.63 5.94 -10.59
C GLU A 87 -10.45 4.69 -10.20
N PRO A 88 -9.83 3.63 -9.65
CA PRO A 88 -10.54 2.41 -9.28
C PRO A 88 -11.27 2.58 -7.94
N PRO A 89 -12.25 1.72 -7.61
CA PRO A 89 -12.75 1.61 -6.24
C PRO A 89 -11.62 1.36 -5.22
N VAL A 90 -11.84 1.76 -3.97
CA VAL A 90 -10.86 1.50 -2.90
C VAL A 90 -10.82 0.01 -2.60
N ALA A 91 -9.63 -0.59 -2.71
CA ALA A 91 -9.40 -1.98 -2.37
C ALA A 91 -9.39 -2.17 -0.85
N LEU A 92 -9.87 -3.34 -0.40
CA LEU A 92 -9.95 -3.65 1.02
C LEU A 92 -8.72 -4.47 1.46
N PRO A 93 -8.04 -4.11 2.57
CA PRO A 93 -7.07 -4.99 3.21
C PRO A 93 -7.77 -6.24 3.76
N PRO A 94 -7.04 -7.34 4.09
CA PRO A 94 -5.58 -7.45 4.17
C PRO A 94 -4.86 -7.82 2.85
N ALA A 95 -3.53 -7.76 2.87
CA ALA A 95 -2.69 -8.42 1.90
C ALA A 95 -2.91 -9.94 1.95
N THR A 96 -3.13 -10.54 0.79
CA THR A 96 -3.31 -11.98 0.56
C THR A 96 -2.45 -12.42 -0.62
N PHE A 97 -2.25 -13.72 -0.79
CA PHE A 97 -1.53 -14.26 -1.96
C PHE A 97 -2.18 -13.85 -3.29
N TYR A 98 -3.48 -13.58 -3.31
CA TYR A 98 -4.23 -13.22 -4.51
C TYR A 98 -4.09 -11.74 -4.91
N ASN A 99 -3.80 -10.84 -3.96
CA ASN A 99 -3.70 -9.40 -4.22
C ASN A 99 -2.26 -8.85 -4.13
N MET A 100 -1.26 -9.73 -4.02
CA MET A 100 0.15 -9.33 -3.97
C MET A 100 0.61 -8.54 -5.20
N ALA A 101 0.09 -8.89 -6.38
CA ALA A 101 0.40 -8.20 -7.64
C ALA A 101 -0.49 -6.98 -7.91
N GLN A 102 -1.51 -6.74 -7.06
CA GLN A 102 -2.38 -5.57 -7.18
C GLN A 102 -1.59 -4.29 -6.94
N ASN A 103 -1.97 -3.22 -7.64
CA ASN A 103 -1.39 -1.91 -7.45
C ASN A 103 -1.57 -1.45 -5.99
N PRO A 104 -0.50 -1.15 -5.24
CA PRO A 104 -0.63 -0.69 -3.85
C PRO A 104 -1.51 0.55 -3.69
N CYS A 105 -1.50 1.45 -4.69
CA CYS A 105 -2.29 2.67 -4.64
C CYS A 105 -3.81 2.42 -4.66
N ASP A 106 -4.27 1.23 -5.06
CA ASP A 106 -5.70 0.89 -5.01
C ASP A 106 -6.24 0.87 -3.57
N PHE A 107 -5.36 0.61 -2.59
CA PHE A 107 -5.69 0.54 -1.16
C PHE A 107 -5.67 1.90 -0.45
N LEU A 108 -5.35 2.99 -1.16
CA LEU A 108 -5.45 4.35 -0.61
C LEU A 108 -6.91 4.67 -0.32
N THR A 109 -7.20 5.15 0.90
CA THR A 109 -8.55 5.60 1.27
C THR A 109 -8.96 6.83 0.46
N ILE A 110 -10.24 7.22 0.53
CA ILE A 110 -10.70 8.44 -0.14
C ILE A 110 -9.99 9.68 0.39
N GLU A 111 -9.73 9.72 1.70
CA GLU A 111 -8.98 10.78 2.38
C GLU A 111 -7.52 10.81 1.92
N ASP A 112 -6.87 9.64 1.84
CA ASP A 112 -5.51 9.51 1.33
C ASP A 112 -5.44 10.03 -0.12
N ARG A 113 -6.39 9.65 -0.99
CA ARG A 113 -6.43 10.09 -2.39
C ARG A 113 -6.65 11.59 -2.52
N ASN A 114 -7.56 12.17 -1.74
CA ASN A 114 -7.75 13.62 -1.72
C ASN A 114 -6.47 14.35 -1.29
N LEU A 115 -5.80 13.86 -0.24
CA LEU A 115 -4.52 14.42 0.20
C LEU A 115 -3.43 14.29 -0.87
N ILE A 116 -3.30 13.13 -1.51
CA ILE A 116 -2.30 12.91 -2.56
C ILE A 116 -2.58 13.79 -3.79
N ALA A 117 -3.84 14.00 -4.15
CA ALA A 117 -4.21 14.95 -5.20
C ALA A 117 -3.75 16.38 -4.84
N ASP A 118 -3.97 16.81 -3.61
CA ASP A 118 -3.50 18.12 -3.13
C ASP A 118 -1.97 18.21 -3.11
N MET A 119 -1.27 17.12 -2.73
CA MET A 119 0.19 17.03 -2.80
C MET A 119 0.70 17.15 -4.24
N PHE A 120 0.03 16.53 -5.22
CA PHE A 120 0.40 16.69 -6.63
C PHE A 120 0.20 18.12 -7.12
N ALA A 121 -0.91 18.76 -6.73
CA ALA A 121 -1.15 20.16 -7.07
C ALA A 121 -0.07 21.08 -6.49
N TYR A 122 0.23 20.91 -5.21
CA TYR A 122 1.28 21.67 -4.52
C TYR A 122 2.66 21.42 -5.14
N ALA A 123 3.08 20.17 -5.30
CA ALA A 123 4.38 19.83 -5.86
C ALA A 123 4.57 20.38 -7.29
N GLN A 124 3.52 20.34 -8.13
CA GLN A 124 3.59 20.91 -9.47
C GLN A 124 3.68 22.44 -9.44
N ALA A 125 2.88 23.12 -8.61
CA ALA A 125 2.91 24.57 -8.48
C ALA A 125 4.28 25.08 -8.02
N GLU A 126 4.94 24.32 -7.16
CA GLU A 126 6.26 24.62 -6.60
C GLU A 126 7.44 24.12 -7.47
N GLY A 127 7.16 23.48 -8.61
CA GLY A 127 8.20 22.98 -9.51
C GLY A 127 8.98 21.76 -8.99
N ALA A 128 8.44 21.04 -8.00
CA ALA A 128 9.02 19.79 -7.52
C ALA A 128 8.74 18.63 -8.49
N ASN A 129 9.64 17.65 -8.51
CA ASN A 129 9.45 16.44 -9.29
C ASN A 129 8.31 15.60 -8.69
N LEU A 130 7.26 15.37 -9.48
CA LEU A 130 6.07 14.64 -9.04
C LEU A 130 6.33 13.19 -8.63
N ALA A 131 7.48 12.61 -8.98
CA ALA A 131 7.89 11.29 -8.51
C ALA A 131 8.04 11.22 -6.98
N HIS A 132 8.34 12.34 -6.31
CA HIS A 132 8.33 12.42 -4.84
C HIS A 132 6.95 12.06 -4.28
N VAL A 133 5.89 12.70 -4.78
CA VAL A 133 4.50 12.43 -4.37
C VAL A 133 4.08 11.01 -4.75
N THR A 134 4.46 10.54 -5.95
CA THR A 134 4.20 9.16 -6.36
C THR A 134 4.80 8.15 -5.38
N GLN A 135 6.03 8.36 -4.92
CA GLN A 135 6.67 7.43 -3.99
C GLN A 135 5.99 7.41 -2.62
N VAL A 136 5.59 8.58 -2.10
CA VAL A 136 4.79 8.67 -0.85
C VAL A 136 3.48 7.89 -1.00
N ALA A 137 2.76 8.08 -2.12
CA ALA A 137 1.49 7.40 -2.38
C ALA A 137 1.64 5.87 -2.47
N VAL A 138 2.70 5.37 -3.11
CA VAL A 138 2.98 3.93 -3.21
C VAL A 138 3.24 3.34 -1.83
N VAL A 139 4.10 3.99 -1.03
CA VAL A 139 4.47 3.51 0.30
C VAL A 139 3.29 3.56 1.28
N LEU A 140 2.46 4.61 1.19
CA LEU A 140 1.20 4.68 1.95
C LEU A 140 0.22 3.59 1.52
N GLY A 141 0.09 3.33 0.21
CA GLY A 141 -0.72 2.23 -0.31
C GLY A 141 -0.27 0.86 0.18
N ASP A 142 1.04 0.61 0.22
CA ASP A 142 1.60 -0.63 0.78
C ASP A 142 1.34 -0.77 2.29
N TYR A 143 1.42 0.32 3.04
CA TYR A 143 1.05 0.38 4.45
C TYR A 143 -0.42 0.00 4.66
N ARG A 144 -1.34 0.61 3.90
CA ARG A 144 -2.79 0.29 3.94
C ARG A 144 -3.06 -1.15 3.57
N ARG A 145 -2.48 -1.62 2.46
CA ARG A 145 -2.59 -3.01 1.98
C ARG A 145 -2.17 -4.00 3.06
N SER A 146 -1.13 -3.68 3.81
CA SER A 146 -0.61 -4.50 4.91
C SER A 146 -1.38 -4.34 6.23
N SER A 147 -2.66 -3.94 6.16
CA SER A 147 -3.53 -3.67 7.31
C SER A 147 -2.92 -2.61 8.24
N ASP A 148 -2.59 -1.45 7.69
CA ASP A 148 -1.90 -0.36 8.40
C ASP A 148 -0.60 -0.85 9.07
N GLY A 149 0.19 -1.59 8.29
CA GLY A 149 1.47 -2.16 8.73
C GLY A 149 1.37 -3.39 9.65
N ARG A 150 0.17 -3.78 10.15
CA ARG A 150 0.01 -4.91 11.09
C ARG A 150 0.44 -6.27 10.54
N GLN A 151 0.46 -6.43 9.21
CA GLN A 151 0.92 -7.67 8.57
C GLN A 151 2.42 -7.71 8.31
N THR A 152 3.12 -6.59 8.51
CA THR A 152 4.57 -6.52 8.30
C THR A 152 5.28 -6.67 9.64
N VAL A 153 6.09 -7.72 9.78
CA VAL A 153 6.96 -7.89 10.95
C VAL A 153 8.12 -6.91 10.82
N GLY A 154 8.45 -6.21 11.91
CA GLY A 154 9.63 -5.32 11.97
C GLY A 154 10.90 -6.05 11.53
N GLY A 155 11.60 -5.48 10.54
CA GLY A 155 12.71 -6.13 9.83
C GLY A 155 14.05 -6.07 10.58
N ASN A 156 14.11 -5.36 11.72
CA ASN A 156 15.38 -4.95 12.33
C ASN A 156 16.04 -5.97 13.26
N ASN A 157 15.62 -7.24 13.15
CA ASN A 157 16.01 -8.28 14.10
C ASN A 157 16.68 -9.49 13.43
N GLY A 158 17.23 -9.29 12.23
CA GLY A 158 17.88 -10.34 11.43
C GLY A 158 19.29 -10.73 11.89
N TYR A 159 19.85 -11.75 11.24
CA TYR A 159 21.22 -12.19 11.45
C TYR A 159 21.98 -12.23 10.12
N ASP A 160 23.29 -11.97 10.13
CA ASP A 160 24.14 -12.10 8.95
C ASP A 160 24.47 -13.57 8.62
N ALA A 161 25.18 -13.78 7.51
CA ALA A 161 25.61 -15.11 7.06
C ALA A 161 26.52 -15.83 8.06
N ASN A 162 27.16 -15.10 8.97
CA ASN A 162 27.99 -15.69 10.02
C ASN A 162 27.17 -15.96 11.29
N GLY A 163 25.86 -15.63 11.32
CA GLY A 163 24.98 -15.78 12.47
C GLY A 163 25.15 -14.67 13.52
N TYR A 164 25.66 -13.49 13.19
CA TYR A 164 25.67 -12.34 14.11
C TYR A 164 24.44 -11.47 13.93
N ARG A 165 23.93 -10.88 15.01
CA ARG A 165 22.77 -9.97 14.95
C ARG A 165 23.10 -8.75 14.10
N VAL A 166 22.20 -8.40 13.20
CA VAL A 166 22.28 -7.19 12.38
C VAL A 166 21.08 -6.31 12.64
N THR A 167 21.35 -5.02 12.78
CA THR A 167 20.33 -3.96 12.78
C THR A 167 20.61 -2.97 11.66
N PHE A 168 19.59 -2.23 11.29
CA PHE A 168 19.54 -1.23 10.27
C PHE A 168 18.87 0.00 10.86
N ASP A 169 19.50 1.16 10.64
CA ASP A 169 19.03 2.45 11.10
C ASP A 169 19.10 3.46 9.97
N PHE A 170 18.41 4.59 10.10
CA PHE A 170 18.60 5.70 9.19
C PHE A 170 20.02 6.27 9.32
N LYS A 171 20.52 6.90 8.25
CA LYS A 171 21.69 7.78 8.39
C LYS A 171 21.42 8.89 9.38
N LYS A 172 22.49 9.41 10.00
CA LYS A 172 22.40 10.39 11.10
C LYS A 172 21.53 11.59 10.73
N GLU A 173 21.69 12.12 9.53
CA GLU A 173 20.94 13.27 9.03
C GLU A 173 19.45 12.92 8.92
N GLU A 174 19.11 11.79 8.29
CA GLU A 174 17.73 11.32 8.13
C GLU A 174 17.05 10.97 9.45
N ALA A 175 17.79 10.37 10.40
CA ALA A 175 17.31 10.10 11.75
C ALA A 175 16.93 11.40 12.48
N GLN A 176 17.69 12.49 12.27
CA GLN A 176 17.35 13.80 12.82
C GLN A 176 16.05 14.34 12.20
N ILE A 177 15.84 14.17 10.89
CA ILE A 177 14.60 14.60 10.23
C ILE A 177 13.41 13.79 10.73
N ALA A 178 13.54 12.46 10.78
CA ALA A 178 12.52 11.57 11.32
C ALA A 178 12.12 11.98 12.75
N SER A 179 13.12 12.27 13.60
CA SER A 179 12.88 12.76 14.96
C SER A 179 12.16 14.11 14.99
N ARG A 180 12.51 15.07 14.11
CA ARG A 180 11.79 16.34 14.01
C ARG A 180 10.33 16.16 13.61
N ILE A 181 10.03 15.29 12.66
CA ILE A 181 8.65 14.99 12.26
C ILE A 181 7.88 14.38 13.43
N LEU A 182 8.45 13.37 14.10
CA LEU A 182 7.76 12.63 15.17
C LEU A 182 7.54 13.44 16.44
N ASN A 183 8.41 14.42 16.71
CA ASN A 183 8.37 15.25 17.92
C ASN A 183 7.84 16.67 17.66
N GLY A 184 7.67 17.08 16.40
CA GLY A 184 7.14 18.38 16.01
C GLY A 184 5.63 18.51 16.25
N SER A 185 5.12 19.73 16.31
CA SER A 185 3.68 19.98 16.51
C SER A 185 2.83 19.65 15.28
N ALA A 186 3.40 19.76 14.07
CA ALA A 186 2.71 19.52 12.80
C ALA A 186 2.10 18.11 12.70
N ILE A 187 2.72 17.08 13.29
CA ILE A 187 2.20 15.70 13.28
C ILE A 187 0.79 15.59 13.89
N ASN A 188 0.43 16.50 14.80
CA ASN A 188 -0.84 16.47 15.51
C ASN A 188 -2.01 17.03 14.67
N SER A 189 -1.72 17.74 13.58
CA SER A 189 -2.74 18.37 12.73
C SER A 189 -2.57 18.09 11.24
N THR A 190 -1.49 17.41 10.85
CA THR A 190 -1.28 17.01 9.46
C THR A 190 -2.37 16.05 8.99
N ARG A 191 -2.77 16.20 7.73
CA ARG A 191 -3.69 15.27 7.06
C ARG A 191 -3.06 13.92 6.75
N ILE A 192 -1.73 13.79 6.82
CA ILE A 192 -1.02 12.51 6.68
C ILE A 192 -1.31 11.64 7.90
N ASP A 193 -1.67 10.38 7.69
CA ASP A 193 -1.95 9.42 8.76
C ASP A 193 -0.79 9.33 9.77
N GLN A 194 -1.09 9.59 11.05
CA GLN A 194 -0.08 9.60 12.11
C GLN A 194 0.48 8.21 12.41
N GLY A 195 -0.33 7.16 12.22
CA GLY A 195 0.12 5.78 12.32
C GLY A 195 1.14 5.45 11.24
N PHE A 196 0.87 5.88 10.00
CA PHE A 196 1.79 5.77 8.88
C PHE A 196 3.11 6.49 9.15
N LEU A 197 3.07 7.72 9.66
CA LEU A 197 4.29 8.46 10.02
C LEU A 197 5.10 7.73 11.09
N ARG A 198 4.47 7.24 12.15
CA ARG A 198 5.13 6.44 13.19
C ARG A 198 5.71 5.14 12.65
N TYR A 199 5.02 4.50 11.71
CA TYR A 199 5.46 3.27 11.06
C TYR A 199 6.68 3.53 10.17
N ILE A 200 6.57 4.47 9.23
CA ILE A 200 7.60 4.69 8.19
C ILE A 200 8.82 5.43 8.69
N LEU A 201 8.72 6.16 9.81
CA LEU A 201 9.86 6.83 10.45
C LEU A 201 10.48 6.00 11.58
N HIS A 202 9.99 4.78 11.80
CA HIS A 202 10.64 3.83 12.70
C HIS A 202 11.71 3.02 11.93
N PRO A 203 12.92 2.84 12.47
CA PRO A 203 13.99 2.08 11.81
C PRO A 203 13.56 0.67 11.37
N ASP A 204 12.69 0.01 12.15
CA ASP A 204 12.24 -1.35 11.84
C ASP A 204 11.45 -1.52 10.54
N HIS A 205 10.98 -0.42 9.95
CA HIS A 205 10.22 -0.44 8.71
C HIS A 205 10.78 0.56 7.69
N GLY A 206 11.01 1.79 8.14
CA GLY A 206 11.46 2.90 7.31
C GLY A 206 12.85 2.73 6.71
N ALA A 207 13.78 2.16 7.48
CA ALA A 207 15.15 1.95 6.99
C ALA A 207 15.20 0.98 5.79
N PHE A 208 14.16 0.18 5.59
CA PHE A 208 14.03 -0.75 4.46
C PHE A 208 13.19 -0.20 3.31
N THR A 209 12.53 0.93 3.52
CA THR A 209 11.58 1.48 2.56
C THR A 209 12.15 2.75 1.93
N ASN A 210 12.39 2.72 0.62
CA ASN A 210 12.82 3.91 -0.08
C ASN A 210 11.61 4.86 -0.25
N LEU A 211 11.46 5.83 0.65
CA LEU A 211 10.39 6.82 0.62
C LEU A 211 10.58 7.88 -0.48
N GLY A 212 11.72 7.92 -1.16
CA GLY A 212 12.09 9.05 -2.02
C GLY A 212 12.72 10.23 -1.27
N GLY A 213 12.93 10.08 0.05
CA GLY A 213 13.63 11.01 0.92
C GLY A 213 12.76 11.54 2.06
N ILE A 214 13.23 11.35 3.30
CA ILE A 214 12.60 11.93 4.51
C ILE A 214 12.47 13.46 4.46
N PRO A 215 13.41 14.23 3.87
CA PRO A 215 13.25 15.69 3.75
C PRO A 215 11.97 16.13 3.01
N PHE A 216 11.59 15.41 1.95
CA PHE A 216 10.36 15.72 1.22
C PHE A 216 9.12 15.43 2.07
N LEU A 217 9.13 14.30 2.80
CA LEU A 217 8.04 13.97 3.71
C LEU A 217 7.88 15.03 4.82
N GLU A 218 8.98 15.55 5.38
CA GLU A 218 8.93 16.64 6.37
C GLU A 218 8.19 17.87 5.81
N ARG A 219 8.51 18.26 4.56
CA ARG A 219 7.81 19.37 3.89
C ARG A 219 6.31 19.10 3.73
N MET A 220 5.94 17.89 3.34
CA MET A 220 4.53 17.52 3.18
C MET A 220 3.79 17.49 4.53
N VAL A 221 4.40 16.92 5.58
CA VAL A 221 3.84 16.89 6.93
C VAL A 221 3.50 18.30 7.38
N ASN A 222 4.45 19.22 7.25
CA ASN A 222 4.27 20.60 7.68
C ASN A 222 3.25 21.33 6.80
N LYS A 223 3.35 21.20 5.46
CA LYS A 223 2.48 21.92 4.52
C LYS A 223 1.00 21.55 4.69
N PHE A 224 0.71 20.28 4.95
CA PHE A 224 -0.66 19.76 5.10
C PHE A 224 -1.12 19.68 6.56
N SER A 225 -0.48 20.46 7.44
CA SER A 225 -0.87 20.67 8.83
C SER A 225 -1.45 22.07 9.04
N ASN A 226 -1.86 22.39 10.26
CA ASN A 226 -2.31 23.75 10.61
C ASN A 226 -1.17 24.79 10.54
N GLU A 227 0.09 24.35 10.44
CA GLU A 227 1.27 25.21 10.28
C GLU A 227 1.61 25.46 8.80
N GLY A 228 0.75 25.00 7.88
CA GLY A 228 1.01 24.94 6.44
C GLY A 228 1.06 26.29 5.72
N ASP A 229 0.42 27.32 6.28
CA ASP A 229 0.41 28.67 5.71
C ASP A 229 1.72 29.42 5.99
N ASP A 230 2.42 29.05 7.06
CA ASP A 230 3.71 29.63 7.46
C ASP A 230 4.90 28.91 6.81
N GLN A 231 4.66 27.80 6.10
CA GLN A 231 5.73 27.04 5.47
C GLN A 231 6.28 27.74 4.22
N PRO A 232 7.61 27.78 4.04
CA PRO A 232 8.19 28.30 2.83
C PRO A 232 7.84 27.42 1.60
N PRO A 233 7.94 27.99 0.39
CA PRO A 233 7.94 27.26 -0.88
C PRO A 233 8.87 26.03 -0.89
N LEU A 234 8.61 25.05 -1.76
CA LEU A 234 9.55 23.94 -1.92
C LEU A 234 10.85 24.45 -2.55
N GLY A 235 11.97 24.04 -1.97
CA GLY A 235 13.29 24.40 -2.49
C GLY A 235 13.66 23.61 -3.75
N SER A 236 14.64 24.12 -4.49
CA SER A 236 15.14 23.52 -5.75
C SER A 236 15.69 22.10 -5.59
N GLU A 237 16.01 21.67 -4.37
CA GLU A 237 16.42 20.30 -4.06
C GLU A 237 15.37 19.26 -4.44
N PHE A 238 14.09 19.64 -4.49
CA PHE A 238 12.99 18.74 -4.86
C PHE A 238 12.69 18.71 -6.37
N ALA A 239 13.36 19.53 -7.18
CA ALA A 239 13.16 19.56 -8.64
C ALA A 239 13.60 18.26 -9.34
N THR A 240 14.42 17.44 -8.67
CA THR A 240 14.83 16.12 -9.16
C THR A 240 14.46 15.03 -8.16
N PHE A 241 14.14 13.85 -8.69
CA PHE A 241 13.91 12.66 -7.89
C PHE A 241 15.04 11.66 -8.15
N LYS A 242 15.71 11.22 -7.09
CA LYS A 242 16.80 10.25 -7.19
C LYS A 242 16.42 9.01 -6.39
N LYS A 243 16.27 7.89 -7.09
CA LYS A 243 16.12 6.59 -6.44
C LYS A 243 17.48 6.18 -5.86
N ILE A 244 17.59 6.21 -4.54
CA ILE A 244 18.77 5.81 -3.78
C ILE A 244 18.79 4.30 -3.53
N ASN A 245 19.98 3.69 -3.59
CA ASN A 245 20.12 2.28 -3.24
C ASN A 245 20.08 2.12 -1.72
N PHE A 246 19.68 0.95 -1.24
CA PHE A 246 19.58 0.63 0.19
C PHE A 246 20.83 1.03 1.00
N GLU A 247 22.00 0.66 0.49
CA GLU A 247 23.30 0.95 1.11
C GLU A 247 23.60 2.47 1.21
N ASP A 248 22.91 3.29 0.42
CA ASP A 248 23.13 4.74 0.37
C ASP A 248 22.23 5.50 1.37
N TYR A 249 21.24 4.88 2.00
CA TYR A 249 20.34 5.56 2.96
C TYR A 249 20.20 4.87 4.32
N ALA A 250 20.52 3.59 4.42
CA ALA A 250 20.54 2.87 5.70
C ALA A 250 21.96 2.68 6.24
N VAL A 251 22.08 2.66 7.56
CA VAL A 251 23.29 2.27 8.29
C VAL A 251 23.08 0.85 8.80
N ARG A 252 23.95 -0.07 8.38
CA ARG A 252 23.95 -1.45 8.86
C ARG A 252 24.93 -1.61 10.02
N THR A 253 24.44 -2.06 11.17
CA THR A 253 25.24 -2.36 12.36
C THR A 253 25.26 -3.86 12.63
N THR A 254 26.46 -4.42 12.82
CA THR A 254 26.62 -5.84 13.19
C THR A 254 27.03 -5.96 14.65
N ASN A 255 26.16 -6.55 15.47
CA ASN A 255 26.45 -6.82 16.87
C ASN A 255 27.08 -8.21 17.02
N LYS A 256 28.40 -8.24 17.25
CA LYS A 256 29.17 -9.48 17.39
C LYS A 256 28.96 -10.20 18.73
N ALA A 257 28.36 -9.55 19.72
CA ALA A 257 28.06 -10.15 21.02
C ALA A 257 26.80 -11.01 20.99
N ILE A 258 25.92 -10.82 20.00
CA ILE A 258 24.66 -11.57 19.88
C ILE A 258 24.76 -12.52 18.69
N ARG A 259 24.62 -13.82 18.98
CA ARG A 259 24.60 -14.89 17.99
C ARG A 259 23.19 -15.36 17.69
N LEU A 260 22.99 -15.85 16.47
CA LEU A 260 21.82 -16.63 16.10
C LEU A 260 21.74 -17.81 17.08
N PRO A 261 20.61 -17.99 17.78
CA PRO A 261 20.45 -19.13 18.66
C PRO A 261 20.70 -20.43 17.89
N PRO A 262 21.31 -21.45 18.52
CA PRO A 262 21.49 -22.75 17.88
C PRO A 262 20.13 -23.28 17.41
N ASP A 263 20.11 -23.90 16.23
CA ASP A 263 18.92 -24.51 15.68
C ASP A 263 18.42 -25.63 16.61
N LYS A 264 17.15 -25.53 17.02
CA LYS A 264 16.47 -26.51 17.87
C LYS A 264 15.44 -27.33 17.10
N SER A 265 15.49 -27.28 15.77
CA SER A 265 14.71 -28.17 14.91
C SER A 265 15.08 -29.61 15.25
N VAL A 266 14.09 -30.47 15.47
CA VAL A 266 14.31 -31.86 15.87
C VAL A 266 14.62 -32.75 14.65
N ALA A 267 14.04 -32.41 13.50
CA ALA A 267 14.30 -33.08 12.23
C ALA A 267 14.33 -32.06 11.08
N VAL A 268 15.02 -32.41 10.01
CA VAL A 268 15.16 -31.63 8.78
C VAL A 268 14.87 -32.51 7.58
N VAL A 269 14.44 -31.92 6.47
CA VAL A 269 14.30 -32.62 5.20
C VAL A 269 15.56 -32.41 4.36
N ILE A 270 16.28 -33.49 4.06
CA ILE A 270 17.46 -33.48 3.20
C ILE A 270 17.12 -34.32 1.97
N ASN A 271 17.11 -33.70 0.79
CA ASN A 271 16.77 -34.36 -0.48
C ASN A 271 15.41 -35.10 -0.46
N GLY A 272 14.40 -34.52 0.21
CA GLY A 272 13.06 -35.12 0.33
C GLY A 272 12.92 -36.18 1.42
N VAL A 273 13.98 -36.51 2.16
CA VAL A 273 13.97 -37.49 3.24
C VAL A 273 14.10 -36.79 4.59
N TRP A 274 13.21 -37.11 5.53
CA TRP A 274 13.32 -36.61 6.89
C TRP A 274 14.49 -37.26 7.62
N SER A 275 15.33 -36.44 8.26
CA SER A 275 16.51 -36.83 9.00
C SER A 275 16.52 -36.14 10.35
N LEU A 276 16.87 -36.87 11.41
CA LEU A 276 16.95 -36.31 12.76
C LEU A 276 18.16 -35.36 12.86
N THR A 277 17.97 -34.20 13.48
CA THR A 277 19.08 -33.29 13.80
C THR A 277 19.84 -33.80 15.02
N GLU A 278 21.05 -33.27 15.22
CA GLU A 278 21.82 -33.57 16.44
C GLU A 278 21.07 -33.17 17.71
N TYR A 279 20.39 -32.03 17.69
CA TYR A 279 19.52 -31.60 18.79
C TYR A 279 18.39 -32.60 19.03
N GLY A 280 17.73 -33.07 17.96
CA GLY A 280 16.68 -34.08 18.05
C GLY A 280 17.17 -35.38 18.67
N LYS A 281 18.39 -35.82 18.33
CA LYS A 281 19.01 -37.04 18.90
C LYS A 281 19.26 -36.86 20.39
N VAL A 282 19.84 -35.73 20.78
CA VAL A 282 20.13 -35.40 22.18
C VAL A 282 18.84 -35.30 23.00
N CYS A 283 17.75 -34.81 22.43
CA CYS A 283 16.44 -34.77 23.07
C CYS A 283 15.69 -36.13 23.06
N GLY A 284 16.31 -37.19 22.54
CA GLY A 284 15.77 -38.55 22.55
C GLY A 284 14.65 -38.81 21.55
N TYR A 285 14.51 -37.97 20.52
CA TYR A 285 13.57 -38.24 19.44
C TYR A 285 14.09 -39.37 18.54
N ALA A 286 13.17 -40.10 17.94
CA ALA A 286 13.46 -41.06 16.89
C ALA A 286 12.65 -40.76 15.64
N ILE A 287 13.12 -41.24 14.49
CA ILE A 287 12.40 -41.14 13.24
C ILE A 287 12.22 -42.52 12.62
N ASP A 288 10.97 -42.83 12.27
CA ASP A 288 10.64 -44.03 11.51
C ASP A 288 11.12 -43.84 10.06
N SER A 289 12.04 -44.69 9.63
CA SER A 289 12.63 -44.61 8.28
C SER A 289 11.69 -45.03 7.15
N ALA A 290 10.61 -45.77 7.44
CA ALA A 290 9.63 -46.22 6.47
C ALA A 290 8.49 -45.21 6.29
N THR A 291 8.08 -44.52 7.35
CA THR A 291 6.96 -43.57 7.31
C THR A 291 7.36 -42.10 7.47
N GLY A 292 8.62 -41.81 7.84
CA GLY A 292 9.11 -40.47 8.17
C GLY A 292 8.49 -39.88 9.44
N ARG A 293 7.85 -40.69 10.29
CA ARG A 293 7.16 -40.20 11.51
C ARG A 293 8.17 -39.99 12.63
N LEU A 294 8.02 -38.87 13.32
CA LEU A 294 8.81 -38.52 14.49
C LEU A 294 8.13 -39.07 15.76
N SER A 295 8.90 -39.68 16.66
CA SER A 295 8.41 -40.14 17.97
C SER A 295 9.19 -39.50 19.12
N THR A 296 8.48 -39.15 20.20
CA THR A 296 9.05 -38.55 21.41
C THR A 296 9.53 -39.62 22.39
N PRO A 297 10.41 -39.28 23.35
CA PRO A 297 10.81 -40.20 24.43
C PRO A 297 9.62 -40.73 25.25
N SER A 298 8.55 -39.95 25.39
CA SER A 298 7.32 -40.34 26.11
C SER A 298 6.47 -41.38 25.36
N ASP A 299 6.57 -41.45 24.03
CA ASP A 299 5.85 -42.46 23.24
C ASP A 299 6.42 -43.88 23.45
N SER A 300 7.56 -43.99 24.15
CA SER A 300 8.23 -45.27 24.44
C SER A 300 7.72 -45.99 25.70
N SER A 301 6.80 -45.41 26.48
CA SER A 301 6.14 -46.12 27.58
C SER A 301 4.80 -46.72 27.16
N GLY A 302 4.88 -47.80 26.38
CA GLY A 302 3.94 -48.93 26.41
C GLY A 302 2.44 -48.67 26.59
N GLU A 303 1.83 -47.70 25.89
CA GLU A 303 0.37 -47.63 25.83
C GLU A 303 -0.11 -48.47 24.65
N LYS A 304 -0.53 -49.71 24.97
CA LYS A 304 -1.26 -50.58 24.05
C LYS A 304 -2.50 -49.83 23.56
N THR A 305 -2.61 -49.68 22.26
CA THR A 305 -3.86 -49.40 21.55
C THR A 305 -5.00 -50.22 22.18
N PRO A 306 -6.09 -49.62 22.69
CA PRO A 306 -7.27 -50.40 22.98
C PRO A 306 -7.83 -50.92 21.64
N PRO A 307 -8.39 -52.14 21.59
CA PRO A 307 -8.99 -52.64 20.36
C PRO A 307 -10.20 -51.76 19.99
N PRO A 308 -10.61 -51.74 18.70
CA PRO A 308 -11.75 -50.95 18.30
C PRO A 308 -13.02 -51.53 18.95
N SER A 309 -13.66 -50.74 19.81
CA SER A 309 -15.00 -51.03 20.32
C SER A 309 -16.01 -50.87 19.19
N THR A 310 -16.38 -51.97 18.55
CA THR A 310 -17.63 -52.09 17.81
C THR A 310 -18.82 -52.07 18.77
N LEU A 311 -19.60 -50.99 18.74
CA LEU A 311 -21.01 -51.02 19.18
C LEU A 311 -21.79 -49.86 18.53
N GLY A 312 -22.38 -50.19 17.37
CA GLY A 312 -23.71 -49.79 16.89
C GLY A 312 -24.04 -48.31 16.67
N ILE A 313 -24.26 -47.94 15.41
CA ILE A 313 -25.43 -47.20 14.84
C ILE A 313 -25.26 -47.16 13.30
N PRO A 314 -26.36 -47.22 12.51
CA PRO A 314 -26.37 -47.90 11.22
C PRO A 314 -25.91 -47.04 10.03
N ALA A 315 -25.56 -47.75 8.97
CA ALA A 315 -25.20 -47.20 7.67
C ALA A 315 -26.38 -46.47 7.01
N THR A 316 -26.16 -45.22 6.61
CA THR A 316 -26.67 -44.68 5.35
C THR A 316 -25.75 -43.56 4.86
N ASP A 317 -25.28 -43.73 3.63
CA ASP A 317 -24.80 -42.74 2.64
C ASP A 317 -23.91 -41.57 3.08
N ALA A 318 -22.65 -41.61 2.64
CA ALA A 318 -22.16 -40.65 1.65
C ALA A 318 -20.75 -41.05 1.18
N ALA A 319 -20.68 -41.47 -0.09
CA ALA A 319 -19.44 -41.59 -0.84
C ALA A 319 -18.75 -40.23 -1.04
N ASN A 320 -17.43 -40.28 -1.17
CA ASN A 320 -16.50 -39.22 -1.60
C ASN A 320 -16.18 -38.11 -0.58
N ARG A 321 -15.23 -38.40 0.31
CA ARG A 321 -14.38 -37.37 0.94
C ARG A 321 -12.97 -37.48 0.37
N THR A 322 -12.59 -36.51 -0.44
CA THR A 322 -11.24 -36.37 -1.01
C THR A 322 -10.27 -35.81 0.02
N ILE A 323 -8.98 -36.11 -0.12
CA ILE A 323 -7.86 -35.79 0.79
C ILE A 323 -7.81 -34.33 1.29
N LEU A 324 -8.46 -33.39 0.60
CA LEU A 324 -8.54 -31.98 1.00
C LEU A 324 -9.46 -31.73 2.22
N ASP A 325 -10.50 -32.55 2.47
CA ASP A 325 -11.41 -32.33 3.61
C ASP A 325 -10.79 -32.76 4.95
N ALA A 326 -9.86 -33.72 4.93
CA ALA A 326 -9.17 -34.19 6.14
C ALA A 326 -8.12 -33.19 6.67
N LEU A 327 -7.80 -32.13 5.91
CA LEU A 327 -6.88 -31.06 6.31
C LEU A 327 -7.60 -29.85 6.93
N ALA A 328 -8.93 -29.83 6.94
CA ALA A 328 -9.70 -28.67 7.42
C ALA A 328 -10.05 -28.73 8.93
N GLU A 329 -10.07 -29.91 9.56
CA GLU A 329 -10.51 -30.08 10.96
C GLU A 329 -9.41 -29.95 12.01
N THR A 330 -8.14 -29.82 11.63
CA THR A 330 -7.04 -29.52 12.56
C THR A 330 -6.55 -28.08 12.39
N ARG A 331 -7.41 -27.12 12.75
CA ARG A 331 -7.04 -25.70 12.83
C ARG A 331 -6.96 -25.24 14.28
N ASP A 332 -6.05 -25.84 15.04
CA ASP A 332 -5.32 -25.06 16.04
C ASP A 332 -4.30 -24.22 15.28
N GLN A 333 -4.42 -22.90 15.42
CA GLN A 333 -3.60 -21.91 14.71
C GLN A 333 -2.11 -22.19 14.90
N PRO A 334 -1.34 -22.53 13.85
CA PRO A 334 0.08 -22.33 13.90
C PRO A 334 0.31 -20.83 13.77
N THR A 335 0.97 -20.23 14.76
CA THR A 335 1.59 -18.92 14.62
C THR A 335 2.54 -19.01 13.43
N GLN A 336 2.04 -18.57 12.27
CA GLN A 336 2.76 -18.61 11.01
C GLN A 336 3.91 -17.60 11.13
N ARG A 337 5.06 -18.05 11.64
CA ARG A 337 6.33 -17.35 11.49
C ARG A 337 6.63 -17.33 10.00
N TRP A 338 6.22 -16.26 9.35
CA TRP A 338 6.63 -15.95 8.00
C TRP A 338 8.12 -15.60 8.05
N ILE A 339 8.95 -16.62 7.84
CA ILE A 339 10.40 -16.47 7.67
C ILE A 339 10.59 -15.88 6.28
N TRP A 340 10.77 -14.56 6.19
CA TRP A 340 11.15 -13.94 4.92
C TRP A 340 12.52 -14.49 4.45
N PRO A 341 12.73 -14.54 3.13
CA PRO A 341 13.66 -15.40 2.43
C PRO A 341 15.07 -14.80 2.42
N GLY A 342 15.90 -15.23 3.37
CA GLY A 342 17.36 -15.10 3.25
C GLY A 342 17.93 -15.79 2.00
N HIS A 343 17.14 -16.60 1.28
CA HIS A 343 17.50 -17.23 0.01
C HIS A 343 17.29 -16.37 -1.24
N LEU A 344 16.51 -15.28 -1.18
CA LEU A 344 16.31 -14.40 -2.36
C LEU A 344 17.52 -13.48 -2.60
N PHE A 345 18.24 -13.11 -1.54
CA PHE A 345 19.49 -12.31 -1.67
C PHE A 345 20.69 -13.12 -2.16
N THR A 346 20.61 -14.46 -2.18
CA THR A 346 21.66 -15.31 -2.77
C THR A 346 21.56 -15.34 -4.29
N ILE A 347 20.37 -15.17 -4.87
CA ILE A 347 20.14 -15.27 -6.31
C ILE A 347 20.56 -13.99 -7.07
N LEU A 348 20.58 -12.82 -6.41
CA LEU A 348 21.00 -11.55 -7.04
C LEU A 348 22.53 -11.33 -7.08
N ARG A 349 23.33 -12.24 -6.51
CA ARG A 349 24.81 -12.11 -6.49
C ARG A 349 25.54 -12.85 -7.62
N ASN A 350 24.82 -13.67 -8.40
CA ASN A 350 25.40 -14.49 -9.47
C ASN A 350 25.05 -14.01 -10.89
N ILE A 351 24.44 -12.84 -11.05
CA ILE A 351 24.28 -12.20 -12.36
C ILE A 351 25.28 -11.04 -12.42
N LYS A 352 26.47 -11.33 -12.94
CA LYS A 352 27.38 -10.33 -13.52
C LYS A 352 27.07 -10.24 -15.02
N PRO A 353 27.34 -9.09 -15.65
CA PRO A 353 26.48 -8.43 -16.65
C PRO A 353 26.08 -9.26 -17.85
#